data_AF-A0A9W9X946-F1
#
_entry.id   AF-A0A9W9X946-F1
#
_cell.length_a   1.000
_cell.length_b   1.000
_cell.length_c   1.000
_cell.angle_alpha   90.00
_cell.angle_beta   90.00
_cell.angle_gamma   90.00
#
_symmetry.space_group_name_H-M   'P 1'
#
loop_
_entity.id
_entity.type
_entity.pdbx_description
1 polymer ?
#
loop_
_entity_poly.entity_id
_entity_poly.type
_entity_poly.pdbx_seq_one_letter_code
_entity_poly.pdbx_strand_id
1 'polypeptide(L)'
;MTQARRIEYNWIRGVETLEEYEPGGYHPIMVGDMLNGRYYIADKLGFGGYSTVWLAHDTYLKQYVALKVNIESSLPREAKVLRPLSTPLAPSSSGHTGFDSTPSLLDKFDVQGPNAVGMDGQVGIA
;
A
#
# COMPACT_ATOMS: atom_id res chain seq x y z
N MET A 1 -14.81 27.79 33.58
CA MET A 1 -14.21 26.44 33.49
C MET A 1 -14.76 25.79 32.23
N THR A 2 -13.98 25.69 31.18
CA THR A 2 -14.43 25.15 29.88
C THR A 2 -14.49 23.63 30.00
N GLN A 3 -15.68 23.05 30.01
CA GLN A 3 -15.84 21.60 30.02
C GLN A 3 -15.34 21.05 28.68
N ALA A 4 -14.17 20.41 28.70
CA ALA A 4 -13.64 19.71 27.54
C ALA A 4 -14.66 18.65 27.15
N ARG A 5 -15.29 18.82 25.98
CA ARG A 5 -16.16 17.80 25.40
C ARG A 5 -15.30 16.57 25.16
N ARG A 6 -15.54 15.52 25.94
CA ARG A 6 -14.96 14.20 25.70
C ARG A 6 -15.52 13.73 24.36
N ILE A 7 -14.66 13.63 23.34
CA ILE A 7 -15.04 13.04 22.06
C ILE A 7 -15.22 11.54 22.32
N GLU A 8 -16.44 11.05 22.17
CA GLU A 8 -16.73 9.63 22.16
C GLU A 8 -16.61 9.11 20.73
N TYR A 9 -15.56 8.33 20.49
CA TYR A 9 -15.37 7.66 19.21
C TYR A 9 -16.20 6.38 19.16
N ASN A 10 -17.03 6.24 18.12
CA ASN A 10 -17.68 4.98 17.81
C ASN A 10 -16.68 4.08 17.06
N TRP A 11 -16.23 3.03 17.73
CA TRP A 11 -15.37 2.03 17.12
C TRP A 11 -16.12 1.26 16.04
N ILE A 12 -15.70 1.44 14.80
CA ILE A 12 -16.15 0.60 13.69
C ILE A 12 -15.34 -0.70 13.76
N ARG A 13 -16.02 -1.85 13.79
CA ARG A 13 -15.33 -3.15 13.77
C ARG A 13 -14.86 -3.46 12.35
N GLY A 14 -13.70 -4.10 12.22
CA GLY A 14 -13.17 -4.51 10.93
C GLY A 14 -12.57 -3.38 10.11
N VAL A 15 -12.11 -2.32 10.76
CA VAL A 15 -11.25 -1.27 10.18
C VAL A 15 -9.98 -1.12 11.04
N GLU A 16 -8.98 -0.46 10.49
CA GLU A 16 -7.76 -0.04 11.19
C GLU A 16 -8.09 0.65 12.52
N THR A 17 -7.18 0.58 13.49
CA THR A 17 -7.31 1.46 14.66
C THR A 17 -6.78 2.84 14.34
N LEU A 18 -7.45 3.88 14.85
CA LEU A 18 -7.07 5.26 14.55
C LEU A 18 -5.69 5.59 15.15
N GLU A 19 -5.35 4.95 16.26
CA GLU A 19 -4.09 5.10 16.97
C GLU A 19 -2.88 4.61 16.16
N GLU A 20 -3.08 3.71 15.20
CA GLU A 20 -2.00 3.22 14.31
C GLU A 20 -1.63 4.24 13.22
N TYR A 21 -2.38 5.35 13.06
CA TYR A 21 -2.03 6.47 12.16
C TYR A 21 -1.09 7.46 12.84
N GLU A 22 0.06 6.97 13.31
CA GLU A 22 1.10 7.76 13.96
C GLU A 22 2.44 7.68 13.19
N PRO A 23 3.43 8.52 13.51
CA PRO A 23 4.77 8.40 12.92
C PRO A 23 5.32 6.98 13.07
N GLY A 24 5.64 6.32 11.95
CA GLY A 24 6.09 4.92 11.94
C GLY A 24 5.01 3.88 11.58
N GLY A 25 3.74 4.30 11.64
CA GLY A 25 2.55 3.48 11.41
C GLY A 25 1.93 3.67 10.03
N TYR A 26 0.59 3.63 9.94
CA TYR A 26 -0.12 3.79 8.67
C TYR A 26 0.01 5.20 8.10
N HIS A 27 0.10 5.28 6.77
CA HIS A 27 0.05 6.56 6.07
C HIS A 27 -1.42 6.94 5.81
N PRO A 28 -1.84 8.18 6.14
CA PRO A 28 -3.18 8.65 5.79
C PRO A 28 -3.29 8.82 4.28
N ILE A 29 -4.28 8.13 3.68
CA ILE A 29 -4.61 8.16 2.25
C ILE A 29 -6.13 8.27 2.14
N MET A 30 -6.59 9.08 1.19
CA MET A 30 -8.00 9.37 0.96
C MET A 30 -8.43 8.94 -0.45
N VAL A 31 -9.70 8.55 -0.59
CA VAL A 31 -10.32 8.41 -1.92
C VAL A 31 -10.25 9.75 -2.64
N GLY A 32 -9.81 9.72 -3.89
CA GLY A 32 -9.57 10.90 -4.71
C GLY A 32 -8.12 11.40 -4.71
N ASP A 33 -7.24 10.86 -3.87
CA ASP A 33 -5.81 11.21 -3.88
C ASP A 33 -5.13 10.76 -5.18
N MET A 34 -4.10 11.51 -5.58
CA MET A 34 -3.21 11.16 -6.69
C MET A 34 -1.83 10.81 -6.13
N LEU A 35 -1.49 9.52 -6.12
CA LEU A 35 -0.18 9.06 -5.67
C LEU A 35 0.81 8.96 -6.83
N ASN A 36 2.05 9.40 -6.58
CA ASN A 36 3.16 9.39 -7.54
C ASN A 36 2.81 10.04 -8.91
N GLY A 37 1.86 10.98 -8.93
CA GLY A 37 1.37 11.63 -10.16
C GLY A 37 0.71 10.68 -11.18
N ARG A 38 0.45 9.42 -10.81
CA ARG A 38 -0.02 8.38 -11.74
C ARG A 38 -1.23 7.60 -11.24
N TYR A 39 -1.30 7.31 -9.94
CA TYR A 39 -2.29 6.40 -9.39
C TYR A 39 -3.38 7.15 -8.64
N TYR A 40 -4.58 7.16 -9.22
CA TYR A 40 -5.74 7.83 -8.64
C TYR A 40 -6.51 6.87 -7.71
N ILE A 41 -6.62 7.19 -6.41
CA ILE A 41 -7.25 6.33 -5.42
C ILE A 41 -8.77 6.31 -5.61
N ALA A 42 -9.32 5.14 -5.90
CA ALA A 42 -10.74 4.93 -6.13
C ALA A 42 -11.48 4.42 -4.90
N ASP A 43 -10.89 3.47 -4.17
CA ASP A 43 -11.48 2.90 -2.96
C ASP A 43 -10.43 2.17 -2.10
N LYS A 44 -10.80 1.78 -0.88
CA LYS A 44 -9.98 0.94 0.00
C LYS A 44 -10.39 -0.52 -0.15
N LEU A 45 -9.41 -1.39 -0.44
CA LEU A 45 -9.63 -2.83 -0.59
C LEU A 45 -9.50 -3.59 0.72
N GLY A 46 -8.66 -3.09 1.63
CA GLY A 46 -8.50 -3.72 2.94
C GLY A 46 -7.23 -3.28 3.66
N PHE A 47 -6.93 -3.99 4.73
CA PHE A 47 -5.78 -3.72 5.58
C PHE A 47 -5.34 -4.95 6.36
N GLY A 48 -4.14 -4.86 6.92
CA GLY A 48 -3.60 -5.80 7.89
C GLY A 48 -2.48 -5.12 8.66
N GLY A 49 -1.98 -5.76 9.72
CA GLY A 49 -1.14 -5.11 10.73
C GLY A 49 0.16 -4.43 10.26
N TYR A 50 0.53 -4.52 8.98
CA TYR A 50 1.71 -3.86 8.43
C TYR A 50 1.45 -3.06 7.14
N SER A 51 0.22 -3.04 6.63
CA SER A 51 -0.07 -2.39 5.36
C SER A 51 -1.56 -2.13 5.13
N THR A 52 -1.87 -1.10 4.36
CA THR A 52 -3.19 -0.88 3.77
C THR A 52 -3.17 -1.21 2.28
N VAL A 53 -4.31 -1.63 1.72
CA VAL A 53 -4.45 -1.96 0.30
C VAL A 53 -5.56 -1.14 -0.30
N TRP A 54 -5.26 -0.48 -1.43
CA TRP A 54 -6.14 0.47 -2.10
C TRP A 54 -6.36 0.07 -3.54
N LEU A 55 -7.59 0.28 -4.02
CA LEU A 55 -7.92 0.23 -5.43
C LEU A 55 -7.52 1.57 -6.03
N ALA A 56 -6.67 1.55 -7.05
CA ALA A 56 -6.29 2.75 -7.77
C ALA A 56 -6.44 2.57 -9.27
N HIS A 57 -6.76 3.66 -9.96
CA HIS A 57 -6.72 3.72 -11.42
C HIS A 57 -5.34 4.23 -11.85
N ASP A 58 -4.59 3.38 -12.56
CA ASP A 58 -3.35 3.75 -13.23
C ASP A 58 -3.66 4.61 -14.45
N THR A 59 -3.34 5.89 -14.38
CA THR A 59 -3.61 6.84 -15.46
C THR A 59 -2.74 6.64 -16.70
N TYR A 60 -1.64 5.89 -16.61
CA TYR A 60 -0.76 5.63 -17.75
C TYR A 60 -1.22 4.38 -18.50
N LEU A 61 -1.43 3.27 -17.78
CA LEU A 61 -1.87 2.01 -18.38
C LEU A 61 -3.39 1.91 -18.55
N LYS A 62 -4.15 2.88 -18.02
CA LYS A 62 -5.62 2.95 -18.11
C LYS A 62 -6.31 1.70 -17.57
N GLN A 63 -5.83 1.20 -16.43
CA GLN A 63 -6.36 0.01 -15.77
C GLN A 63 -6.41 0.19 -14.26
N TYR A 64 -7.22 -0.63 -13.58
CA TYR A 64 -7.24 -0.68 -12.13
C TYR A 64 -6.12 -1.59 -11.60
N VAL A 65 -5.50 -1.17 -10.51
CA VAL A 65 -4.41 -1.88 -9.82
C VAL A 65 -4.65 -1.89 -8.32
N ALA A 66 -4.00 -2.82 -7.62
CA ALA A 66 -3.95 -2.84 -6.17
C ALA A 66 -2.66 -2.15 -5.67
N LEU A 67 -2.81 -1.08 -4.91
CA LEU A 67 -1.69 -0.41 -4.22
C LEU A 67 -1.61 -0.91 -2.79
N LYS A 68 -0.52 -1.60 -2.45
CA LYS A 68 -0.19 -1.97 -1.08
C LYS A 68 0.76 -0.93 -0.50
N VAL A 69 0.30 -0.18 0.49
CA VAL A 69 1.08 0.84 1.20
C VAL A 69 1.47 0.28 2.55
N ASN A 70 2.76 0.00 2.74
CA ASN A 70 3.23 -0.54 4.00
C ASN A 70 3.43 0.57 5.03
N ILE A 71 3.39 0.20 6.32
CA ILE A 71 3.82 1.10 7.39
C ILE A 71 5.32 1.36 7.29
N GLU A 72 5.77 2.52 7.76
CA GLU A 72 7.18 2.93 7.70
C GLU A 72 8.11 1.95 8.43
N SER A 73 7.68 1.43 9.58
CA SER A 73 8.46 0.45 10.37
C SER A 73 8.55 -0.95 9.75
N SER A 74 7.87 -1.20 8.62
CA SER A 74 7.89 -2.51 7.96
C SER A 74 9.23 -2.75 7.26
N LEU A 75 9.77 -3.96 7.40
CA LEU A 75 10.99 -4.34 6.70
C LEU A 75 10.72 -4.42 5.19
N PRO A 76 11.60 -3.89 4.32
CA PRO A 76 11.43 -3.93 2.86
C PRO A 76 11.71 -5.32 2.26
N ARG A 77 11.49 -6.38 3.04
CA ARG A 77 11.83 -7.76 2.70
C ARG A 77 10.93 -8.29 1.59
N GLU A 78 9.65 -7.93 1.57
CA GLU A 78 8.69 -8.40 0.57
C GLU A 78 9.05 -7.92 -0.85
N ALA A 79 9.28 -6.62 -1.04
CA ALA A 79 9.69 -6.07 -2.33
C ALA A 79 11.03 -6.64 -2.83
N LYS A 80 11.96 -6.97 -1.92
CA LYS A 80 13.23 -7.63 -2.27
C LYS A 80 13.04 -9.06 -2.78
N VAL A 81 12.03 -9.77 -2.28
CA VAL A 81 11.70 -11.15 -2.68
C VAL A 81 10.86 -11.19 -3.96
N LEU A 82 9.92 -10.27 -4.14
CA LEU A 82 9.02 -10.27 -5.30
C LEU A 82 9.67 -9.74 -6.60
N ARG A 83 10.67 -8.86 -6.50
CA ARG A 83 11.37 -8.30 -7.67
C ARG A 83 12.01 -9.39 -8.56
N PRO A 84 12.83 -10.32 -8.05
CA PRO A 84 13.39 -11.41 -8.86
C PRO A 84 12.33 -12.35 -9.47
N LEU A 85 11.17 -12.47 -8.83
CA LEU A 85 10.07 -13.32 -9.30
C LEU A 85 9.23 -12.66 -10.39
N SER A 86 9.31 -11.33 -10.53
CA SER A 86 8.56 -10.58 -11.55
C SER A 86 9.32 -10.47 -12.88
N THR A 87 10.62 -10.79 -12.89
CA THR A 87 11.41 -10.87 -14.14
C THR A 87 11.16 -12.20 -14.84
N PRO A 88 10.76 -12.21 -16.12
CA PRO A 88 10.67 -13.44 -16.90
C PRO A 88 12.03 -14.15 -16.89
N LEU A 89 12.08 -15.38 -16.37
CA LEU A 89 13.23 -16.25 -16.54
C LEU A 89 13.48 -16.44 -18.05
N ALA A 90 14.75 -16.53 -18.44
CA ALA A 90 15.18 -16.73 -19.82
C ALA A 90 14.31 -17.77 -20.57
N PRO A 91 14.16 -17.65 -21.91
CA PRO A 91 13.23 -18.45 -22.73
C PRO A 91 13.47 -19.98 -22.71
N SER A 92 14.45 -20.46 -21.94
CA SER A 92 14.80 -21.86 -21.76
C SER A 92 14.03 -22.59 -20.66
N SER A 93 13.13 -21.93 -19.91
CA SER A 93 12.26 -22.60 -18.93
C SER A 93 10.88 -22.89 -19.52
N SER A 94 10.83 -23.91 -20.36
CA SER A 94 9.59 -24.51 -20.88
C SER A 94 8.67 -24.97 -19.74
N GLY A 95 7.53 -24.30 -19.56
CA GLY A 95 6.32 -24.93 -19.02
C GLY A 95 6.12 -24.98 -17.51
N HIS A 96 6.53 -23.96 -16.75
CA HIS A 96 6.14 -23.85 -15.34
C HIS A 96 4.99 -22.85 -15.16
N THR A 97 3.76 -23.35 -15.07
CA THR A 97 2.50 -22.58 -14.87
C THR A 97 2.42 -21.81 -13.54
N GLY A 98 3.39 -21.98 -12.64
CA GLY A 98 3.42 -21.31 -11.34
C GLY A 98 3.69 -19.81 -11.42
N PHE A 99 4.30 -19.33 -12.51
CA PHE A 99 4.61 -17.90 -12.70
C PHE A 99 3.33 -17.06 -12.79
N ASP A 100 2.35 -17.51 -13.57
CA ASP A 100 1.05 -16.83 -13.72
C ASP A 100 0.20 -16.86 -12.44
N SER A 101 0.57 -17.72 -11.48
CA SER A 101 -0.11 -17.83 -10.18
C SER A 101 0.52 -16.95 -9.09
N THR A 102 1.61 -16.24 -9.41
CA THR A 102 2.32 -15.38 -8.46
C THR A 102 2.01 -13.91 -8.77
N PRO A 103 1.56 -13.11 -7.79
CA PRO A 103 1.36 -11.67 -7.99
C PRO A 103 2.66 -11.00 -8.47
N SER A 104 2.59 -10.28 -9.59
CA SER A 104 3.73 -9.55 -10.13
C SER A 104 3.78 -8.13 -9.54
N LEU A 105 4.98 -7.69 -9.17
CA LEU A 105 5.19 -6.32 -8.71
C LEU A 105 5.32 -5.41 -9.94
N LEU A 106 4.25 -4.67 -10.27
CA LEU A 106 4.18 -3.81 -11.45
C LEU A 106 5.04 -2.55 -11.32
N ASP A 107 5.12 -2.00 -10.12
CA ASP A 107 5.86 -0.78 -9.81
C ASP A 107 6.15 -0.69 -8.30
N LYS A 108 7.10 0.16 -7.92
CA LYS A 108 7.40 0.50 -6.54
C LYS A 108 7.83 1.96 -6.45
N PHE A 109 7.20 2.69 -5.54
CA PHE A 109 7.57 4.05 -5.20
C PHE A 109 7.40 4.30 -3.70
N ASP A 110 7.85 5.47 -3.28
CA ASP A 110 7.86 5.91 -1.90
C ASP A 110 6.71 6.91 -1.67
N VAL A 111 5.95 6.73 -0.59
CA VAL A 111 4.85 7.64 -0.20
C VAL A 111 5.37 8.64 0.81
N GLN A 112 5.30 9.91 0.44
CA GLN A 112 5.53 11.00 1.37
C GLN A 112 4.24 11.29 2.14
N GLY A 113 4.36 11.39 3.46
CA GLY A 113 3.23 11.70 4.31
C GLY A 113 3.67 12.15 5.70
N PRO A 114 2.74 12.69 6.51
CA PRO A 114 3.03 13.23 7.85
C PRO A 114 3.58 12.19 8.83
N ASN A 115 3.42 10.90 8.53
CA ASN A 115 3.86 9.79 9.37
C ASN A 115 5.22 9.20 8.97
N ALA A 116 5.91 9.80 7.98
CA ALA A 116 7.26 9.40 7.59
C ALA A 116 8.28 9.87 8.66
N VAL A 117 9.14 8.96 9.14
CA VAL A 117 10.07 9.22 10.27
C VAL A 117 11.55 9.21 9.86
N GLY A 118 11.85 9.20 8.55
CA GLY A 118 13.22 9.37 8.02
C GLY A 118 13.71 8.26 7.09
N MET A 119 12.90 7.21 6.91
CA MET A 119 12.84 6.45 5.66
C MET A 119 11.47 6.73 5.04
N ASP A 120 11.31 6.45 3.74
CA ASP A 120 10.05 6.67 3.05
C ASP A 120 9.23 5.36 2.99
N GLY A 121 7.91 5.47 3.19
CA GLY A 121 6.99 4.34 3.19
C GLY A 121 6.89 3.70 1.82
N GLN A 122 7.13 2.39 1.72
CA GLN A 122 7.16 1.70 0.42
C GLN A 122 5.78 1.26 -0.05
N VAL A 123 5.45 1.63 -1.27
CA VAL A 123 4.28 1.14 -2.00
C VAL A 123 4.70 0.05 -2.97
N GLY A 124 4.07 -1.12 -2.85
CA GLY A 124 4.10 -2.14 -3.88
C GLY A 124 2.82 -2.12 -4.69
N ILE A 125 2.93 -2.27 -6.01
CA ILE A 125 1.79 -2.31 -6.92
C ILE A 125 1.66 -3.72 -7.50
N ALA A 126 0.47 -4.30 -7.42
CA ALA A 126 0.12 -5.57 -8.05
C ALA A 126 -1.12 -5.41 -8.93
#